data_AF-A0A843KCN9-F1
#
_entry.id   AF-A0A843KCN9-F1
#
_cell.length_a   1.000
_cell.length_b   1.000
_cell.length_c   1.000
_cell.angle_alpha   90.00
_cell.angle_beta   90.00
_cell.angle_gamma   90.00
#
_symmetry.space_group_name_H-M   'P 1'
#
loop_
_entity.id
_entity.type
_entity.pdbx_description
1 polymer ?
#
loop_
_entity_poly.entity_id
_entity_poly.type
_entity_poly.pdbx_seq_one_letter_code
_entity_poly.pdbx_strand_id
1 'polypeptide(L)'
;MNDRASVTLTSLTVSYLIIATAAAILIAWIAEDWTLFIPSILLLGGMFATFIGMRQRSGTFDRRRSNDGNFLMFWGTLLIAFGVIWAINYLYPDNALFLVVGFLVWLGLAVILFTLKKK
;
A
#
# COMPACT_ATOMS: atom_id res chain seq x y z
N MET A 1 -0.41 -32.11 6.66
CA MET A 1 -1.51 -31.14 6.88
C MET A 1 -0.98 -29.71 6.82
N ASN A 2 -0.52 -29.21 5.66
CA ASN A 2 -0.03 -27.83 5.51
C ASN A 2 -0.57 -27.08 4.27
N ASP A 3 -1.38 -27.71 3.42
CA ASP A 3 -1.79 -27.11 2.14
C ASP A 3 -3.03 -26.20 2.23
N ARG A 4 -3.79 -26.24 3.32
CA ARG A 4 -5.01 -25.41 3.45
C ARG A 4 -4.71 -23.94 3.81
N ALA A 5 -3.57 -23.67 4.45
CA ALA A 5 -3.20 -22.33 4.87
C ALA A 5 -2.54 -21.49 3.73
N SER A 6 -1.88 -22.14 2.77
CA SER A 6 -1.32 -21.45 1.61
C SER A 6 -2.40 -21.04 0.61
N VAL A 7 -3.40 -21.90 0.39
CA VAL A 7 -4.52 -21.61 -0.53
C VAL A 7 -5.36 -20.42 -0.06
N THR A 8 -5.54 -20.23 1.26
CA THR A 8 -6.36 -19.14 1.80
C THR A 8 -5.73 -17.76 1.62
N LEU A 9 -4.41 -17.60 1.82
CA LEU A 9 -3.76 -16.31 1.65
C LEU A 9 -3.66 -15.90 0.17
N THR A 10 -3.35 -16.85 -0.70
CA THR A 10 -3.26 -16.63 -2.15
C THR A 10 -4.64 -16.34 -2.74
N SER A 11 -5.67 -17.10 -2.35
CA SER A 11 -7.05 -16.84 -2.77
C SER A 11 -7.55 -15.47 -2.30
N LEU A 12 -7.25 -15.06 -1.07
CA LEU A 12 -7.66 -13.76 -0.54
C LEU A 12 -6.96 -12.61 -1.28
N THR A 13 -5.67 -12.77 -1.61
CA THR A 13 -4.91 -11.80 -2.41
C THR A 13 -5.50 -11.64 -3.81
N VAL A 14 -5.81 -12.75 -4.48
CA VAL A 14 -6.42 -12.73 -5.82
C VAL A 14 -7.80 -12.07 -5.77
N SER A 15 -8.66 -12.46 -4.82
CA SER A 15 -9.98 -11.84 -4.66
C SER A 15 -9.88 -10.34 -4.38
N TYR A 16 -8.94 -9.91 -3.53
CA TYR A 16 -8.73 -8.50 -3.27
C TYR A 16 -8.26 -7.75 -4.51
N LEU A 17 -7.30 -8.29 -5.27
CA LEU A 17 -6.80 -7.66 -6.49
C LEU A 17 -7.91 -7.48 -7.53
N ILE A 18 -8.81 -8.45 -7.67
CA ILE A 18 -9.98 -8.35 -8.55
C ILE A 18 -10.90 -7.21 -8.09
N ILE A 19 -11.24 -7.15 -6.79
CA ILE A 19 -12.08 -6.09 -6.24
C ILE A 19 -11.41 -4.72 -6.37
N ALA A 20 -10.12 -4.62 -6.08
CA ALA A 20 -9.35 -3.39 -6.19
C ALA A 20 -9.29 -2.89 -7.64
N THR A 21 -9.09 -3.80 -8.59
CA THR A 21 -9.09 -3.47 -10.02
C THR A 21 -10.47 -3.00 -10.47
N ALA A 22 -11.53 -3.72 -10.09
CA ALA A 22 -12.91 -3.31 -10.40
C ALA A 22 -13.26 -1.94 -9.80
N ALA A 23 -12.88 -1.70 -8.55
CA ALA A 23 -13.09 -0.41 -7.87
C ALA A 23 -12.30 0.72 -8.55
N ALA A 24 -11.03 0.48 -8.94
CA ALA A 24 -10.24 1.47 -9.66
C ALA A 24 -10.82 1.80 -11.04
N ILE A 25 -11.32 0.80 -11.77
CA ILE A 25 -12.02 1.00 -13.04
C ILE A 25 -13.30 1.81 -12.82
N LEU A 26 -14.10 1.50 -11.79
CA LEU A 26 -15.31 2.25 -11.47
C LEU A 26 -15.00 3.71 -11.12
N ILE A 27 -13.94 3.98 -10.35
CA ILE A 27 -13.53 5.36 -10.03
C ILE A 27 -13.13 6.12 -11.29
N ALA A 28 -12.30 5.52 -12.15
CA ALA A 28 -11.90 6.11 -13.42
C ALA A 28 -13.10 6.38 -14.34
N TRP A 29 -14.07 5.46 -14.36
CA TRP A 29 -15.27 5.57 -15.18
C TRP A 29 -16.22 6.67 -14.66
N ILE A 30 -16.48 6.73 -13.35
CA ILE A 30 -17.36 7.74 -12.74
C ILE A 30 -16.76 9.14 -12.87
N ALA A 31 -15.44 9.27 -12.75
CA ALA A 31 -14.75 10.55 -12.88
C ALA A 31 -14.50 10.96 -14.35
N GLU A 32 -14.88 10.12 -15.31
CA GLU A 32 -14.59 10.27 -16.74
C GLU A 32 -13.08 10.49 -17.06
N ASP A 33 -12.20 10.10 -16.14
CA ASP A 33 -10.76 10.30 -16.25
C ASP A 33 -9.98 9.02 -15.92
N TRP A 34 -9.41 8.43 -16.97
CA TRP A 34 -8.58 7.23 -16.89
C TRP A 34 -7.23 7.45 -16.19
N THR A 35 -6.78 8.70 -16.04
CA THR A 35 -5.55 9.01 -15.28
C THR A 35 -5.72 8.71 -13.79
N LEU A 36 -6.96 8.71 -13.27
CA LEU A 36 -7.28 8.35 -11.88
C LEU A 36 -7.23 6.85 -11.61
N PHE A 37 -7.12 6.01 -12.65
CA PHE A 37 -6.95 4.57 -12.48
C PHE A 37 -5.65 4.23 -11.73
N ILE A 38 -4.54 4.87 -12.13
CA ILE A 38 -3.22 4.66 -11.55
C ILE A 38 -3.20 4.98 -10.04
N PRO A 39 -3.57 6.20 -9.58
CA PRO A 39 -3.60 6.50 -8.16
C PRO A 39 -4.57 5.61 -7.40
N SER A 40 -5.71 5.24 -7.99
CA SER A 40 -6.68 4.35 -7.34
C SER A 40 -6.13 2.95 -7.09
N ILE A 41 -5.45 2.36 -8.07
CA ILE A 41 -4.78 1.06 -7.90
C ILE A 41 -3.63 1.14 -6.90
N LEU A 42 -2.86 2.22 -6.89
CA LEU A 42 -1.78 2.43 -5.93
C LEU A 42 -2.31 2.52 -4.49
N LEU A 43 -3.41 3.25 -4.29
CA LEU A 43 -4.06 3.38 -2.98
C LEU A 43 -4.63 2.04 -2.52
N LEU A 44 -5.40 1.35 -3.35
CA LEU A 44 -6.04 0.07 -3.00
C LEU A 44 -4.99 -1.03 -2.78
N GLY A 45 -4.05 -1.19 -3.72
CA GLY A 45 -2.95 -2.16 -3.58
C GLY A 45 -2.06 -1.86 -2.36
N GLY A 46 -1.77 -0.58 -2.12
CA GLY A 46 -1.00 -0.14 -0.96
C GLY A 46 -1.71 -0.40 0.38
N MET A 47 -3.02 -0.16 0.45
CA MET A 47 -3.84 -0.49 1.63
C MET A 47 -3.82 -1.98 1.93
N PHE A 48 -3.92 -2.82 0.91
CA PHE A 48 -3.86 -4.27 1.09
C PHE A 48 -2.50 -4.76 1.53
N ALA A 49 -1.42 -4.31 0.90
CA ALA A 49 -0.06 -4.65 1.30
C ALA A 49 0.21 -4.23 2.76
N THR A 50 -0.28 -3.05 3.16
CA THR A 50 -0.18 -2.57 4.55
C THR A 50 -0.99 -3.44 5.50
N PHE A 51 -2.22 -3.81 5.13
CA PHE A 51 -3.08 -4.68 5.94
C PHE A 51 -2.49 -6.08 6.14
N ILE A 52 -2.00 -6.71 5.06
CA ILE A 52 -1.33 -8.00 5.14
C ILE A 52 -0.05 -7.90 5.98
N GLY A 53 0.74 -6.84 5.80
CA GLY A 53 1.93 -6.61 6.60
C GLY A 53 1.64 -6.47 8.10
N MET A 54 0.59 -5.73 8.48
CA MET A 54 0.12 -5.63 9.86
C MET A 54 -0.32 -6.98 10.43
N ARG A 55 -1.05 -7.75 9.62
CA ARG A 55 -1.53 -9.09 10.02
C ARG A 55 -0.38 -10.07 10.21
N GLN A 56 0.65 -10.01 9.37
CA GLN A 56 1.84 -10.85 9.49
C GLN A 56 2.71 -10.46 10.70
N ARG A 57 2.74 -9.17 11.07
CA ARG A 57 3.48 -8.67 12.24
C ARG A 57 2.81 -9.00 13.58
N SER A 58 1.48 -9.09 13.63
CA SER A 58 0.71 -9.35 14.86
C SER A 58 0.53 -10.84 15.20
N GLY A 59 0.82 -11.74 14.26
CA GLY A 59 0.85 -13.18 14.52
C GLY A 59 2.05 -13.58 15.39
N THR A 60 1.88 -14.59 16.24
CA THR A 60 2.91 -15.21 17.12
C THR A 60 4.06 -15.93 16.36
N PHE A 61 4.33 -15.55 15.11
CA PHE A 61 5.25 -16.25 14.22
C PHE A 61 6.67 -15.68 14.26
N ASP A 62 7.63 -16.56 13.90
CA ASP A 62 9.08 -16.35 13.86
C ASP A 62 9.52 -14.99 13.35
N ARG A 63 10.68 -14.55 13.87
CA ARG A 63 11.42 -13.33 13.53
C ARG A 63 11.57 -13.08 12.02
N ARG A 64 11.53 -14.14 11.21
CA ARG A 64 11.56 -14.10 9.73
C ARG A 64 10.26 -13.57 9.12
N ARG A 65 9.09 -14.07 9.56
CA ARG A 65 7.75 -13.62 9.12
C ARG A 65 7.44 -12.19 9.59
N SER A 66 7.95 -11.80 10.76
CA SER A 66 7.84 -10.42 11.23
C SER A 66 8.62 -9.43 10.34
N ASN A 67 9.73 -9.86 9.72
CA ASN A 67 10.51 -9.01 8.81
C ASN A 67 9.81 -8.86 7.46
N ASP A 68 9.23 -9.95 6.94
CA ASP A 68 8.39 -9.92 5.72
C ASP A 68 7.15 -9.03 5.90
N GLY A 69 6.53 -9.06 7.10
CA GLY A 69 5.42 -8.17 7.44
C GLY A 69 5.81 -6.68 7.46
N ASN A 70 6.97 -6.33 8.03
CA ASN A 70 7.48 -4.96 8.00
C ASN A 70 7.79 -4.49 6.57
N PHE A 71 8.35 -5.36 5.73
CA PHE A 71 8.59 -5.07 4.31
C PHE A 71 7.29 -4.77 3.57
N LEU A 72 6.26 -5.61 3.75
CA LEU A 72 4.95 -5.41 3.14
C LEU A 72 4.26 -4.13 3.64
N MET A 73 4.41 -3.77 4.93
CA MET A 73 3.92 -2.50 5.46
C MET A 73 4.64 -1.30 4.85
N PHE A 74 5.96 -1.35 4.71
CA PHE A 74 6.74 -0.27 4.10
C PHE A 74 6.31 -0.05 2.64
N TRP A 75 6.28 -1.12 1.84
CA TRP A 75 5.85 -1.02 0.44
C TRP A 75 4.39 -0.60 0.31
N GLY A 76 3.51 -1.12 1.16
CA GLY A 76 2.11 -0.74 1.16
C GLY A 76 1.91 0.75 1.45
N THR A 77 2.56 1.26 2.49
CA THR A 77 2.47 2.68 2.85
C THR A 77 3.16 3.59 1.83
N LEU A 78 4.21 3.10 1.15
CA LEU A 78 4.84 3.80 0.03
C LEU A 78 3.91 3.91 -1.17
N LEU A 79 3.22 2.82 -1.55
CA LEU A 79 2.22 2.85 -2.62
C LEU A 79 1.07 3.80 -2.29
N ILE A 80 0.61 3.81 -1.04
CA ILE A 80 -0.40 4.78 -0.57
C ILE A 80 0.14 6.21 -0.72
N ALA A 81 1.35 6.49 -0.24
CA ALA A 81 1.95 7.83 -0.33
C ALA A 81 2.03 8.31 -1.78
N PHE A 82 2.48 7.46 -2.71
CA PHE A 82 2.50 7.78 -4.14
C PHE A 82 1.10 8.02 -4.71
N GLY A 83 0.13 7.17 -4.38
CA GLY A 83 -1.25 7.34 -4.81
C GLY A 83 -1.88 8.65 -4.30
N VAL A 84 -1.62 9.02 -3.05
CA VAL A 84 -2.06 10.29 -2.45
C VAL A 84 -1.40 11.48 -3.13
N ILE A 85 -0.08 11.45 -3.32
CA ILE A 85 0.64 12.54 -3.99
C ILE A 85 0.12 12.76 -5.40
N TRP A 86 -0.09 11.67 -6.14
CA TRP A 86 -0.63 11.75 -7.49
C TRP A 86 -2.04 12.36 -7.49
N ALA A 87 -2.92 11.90 -6.59
CA ALA A 87 -4.28 12.43 -6.48
C ALA A 87 -4.30 13.92 -6.10
N ILE A 88 -3.43 14.36 -5.18
CA ILE A 88 -3.35 15.78 -4.78
C ILE A 88 -2.74 16.61 -5.91
N ASN A 89 -1.71 16.13 -6.60
CA ASN A 89 -1.10 16.83 -7.73
C ASN A 89 -2.08 16.99 -8.90
N TYR A 90 -2.96 16.00 -9.10
CA TYR A 90 -4.04 16.10 -10.08
C TYR A 90 -5.03 17.22 -9.76
N LEU A 91 -5.38 17.40 -8.47
CA LEU A 91 -6.29 18.46 -8.01
C LEU A 91 -5.61 19.84 -7.90
N TYR A 92 -4.32 19.87 -7.56
CA TYR A 92 -3.55 21.08 -7.27
C TYR A 92 -2.14 20.99 -7.89
N PRO A 93 -2.00 21.21 -9.20
CA PRO A 93 -0.73 21.02 -9.91
C PRO A 93 0.37 22.00 -9.46
N ASP A 94 0.02 23.18 -8.96
CA ASP A 94 0.99 24.21 -8.52
C ASP A 94 1.73 23.82 -7.23
N ASN A 95 1.24 22.82 -6.49
CA ASN A 95 1.79 22.41 -5.18
C ASN A 95 2.76 21.23 -5.24
N ALA A 96 3.25 20.87 -6.43
CA ALA A 96 4.15 19.74 -6.63
C ALA A 96 5.39 19.77 -5.70
N LEU A 97 5.95 20.97 -5.45
CA LEU A 97 7.08 21.14 -4.53
C LEU A 97 6.74 20.74 -3.08
N PHE A 98 5.59 21.15 -2.57
CA PHE A 98 5.15 20.80 -1.21
C PHE A 98 4.87 19.31 -1.07
N LEU A 99 4.35 18.67 -2.13
CA LEU A 99 4.13 17.24 -2.16
C LEU A 99 5.43 16.44 -2.13
N VAL A 100 6.46 16.89 -2.85
CA VAL A 100 7.80 16.28 -2.82
C VAL A 100 8.44 16.44 -1.44
N VAL A 101 8.34 17.61 -0.83
CA VAL A 101 8.85 17.83 0.54
C VAL A 101 8.11 16.94 1.54
N GLY A 102 6.78 16.84 1.45
CA GLY A 102 5.98 15.95 2.26
C GLY A 102 6.36 14.47 2.08
N PHE A 103 6.63 14.05 0.84
CA PHE A 103 7.11 12.71 0.54
C PHE A 103 8.47 12.41 1.17
N LEU A 104 9.41 13.35 1.10
CA LEU A 104 10.74 13.20 1.69
C LEU A 104 10.66 13.12 3.23
N VAL A 105 9.81 13.94 3.86
CA VAL A 105 9.55 13.88 5.30
C VAL A 105 8.94 12.54 5.68
N TRP A 106 7.93 12.08 4.92
CA TRP A 106 7.31 10.77 5.13
C TRP A 106 8.32 9.63 4.96
N LEU A 107 9.17 9.67 3.94
CA LEU A 107 10.20 8.67 3.67
C LEU A 107 11.22 8.63 4.80
N GLY A 108 11.65 9.80 5.31
CA GLY A 108 12.51 9.90 6.48
C GLY A 108 11.89 9.24 7.72
N LEU A 109 10.61 9.52 8.01
CA LEU A 109 9.87 8.88 9.11
C LEU A 109 9.73 7.38 8.91
N ALA A 110 9.40 6.93 7.70
CA ALA A 110 9.25 5.52 7.37
C ALA A 110 10.58 4.79 7.58
N VAL A 111 11.70 5.30 7.06
CA VAL A 111 13.03 4.71 7.26
C VAL A 111 13.35 4.63 8.75
N ILE A 112 13.10 5.67 9.53
CA ILE A 112 13.34 5.65 10.98
C ILE A 112 12.49 4.57 11.65
N LEU A 113 11.20 4.50 11.37
CA LEU A 113 10.27 3.54 11.97
C LEU A 113 10.58 2.09 11.61
N PHE A 114 11.05 1.82 10.39
CA PHE A 114 11.35 0.48 9.91
C PHE A 114 12.81 0.06 10.16
N THR A 115 13.75 1.00 10.36
CA THR A 115 15.18 0.73 10.62
C THR A 115 15.51 0.75 12.11
N LEU A 116 14.74 1.44 12.96
CA LEU A 116 14.90 1.37 14.41
C LEU A 116 14.53 -0.03 14.91
N LYS A 117 15.57 -0.85 15.05
CA LYS A 117 15.53 -2.13 15.76
C LYS A 117 15.04 -1.84 17.17
N LYS A 118 13.79 -2.22 17.51
CA LYS A 118 13.32 -2.25 18.90
C LYS A 118 14.35 -3.06 19.70
N LYS A 119 15.08 -2.39 20.59
CA LYS A 119 15.84 -3.03 21.66
C LYS A 119 14.88 -3.72 22.61
#